data_AF-A0A3R6LN42-F1
#
_entry.id   AF-A0A3R6LN42-F1
#
_cell.length_a   1.000
_cell.length_b   1.000
_cell.length_c   1.000
_cell.angle_alpha   90.00
_cell.angle_beta   90.00
_cell.angle_gamma   90.00
#
_symmetry.space_group_name_H-M   'P 1'
#
loop_
_entity.id
_entity.type
_entity.pdbx_description
1 polymer ?
#
loop_
_entity_poly.entity_id
_entity_poly.type
_entity_poly.pdbx_seq_one_letter_code
_entity_poly.pdbx_strand_id
1 'polypeptide(L)' 'MSNLCWISLPEIGYIVGIAVIIFGITAVRQNPFITRGQKILWILTIIVLNWIGLLLYYYTYYMKNK' A
#
# COMPACT_ATOMS: atom_id res chain seq x y z
N MET A 1 -3.36 -32.80 -12.85
CA MET A 1 -4.15 -31.55 -12.77
C MET A 1 -3.88 -30.93 -11.40
N SER A 2 -2.89 -30.06 -11.30
CA SER A 2 -2.59 -29.33 -10.06
C SER A 2 -2.00 -27.98 -10.45
N ASN A 3 -2.86 -27.13 -11.02
CA ASN A 3 -2.57 -25.71 -11.19
C ASN A 3 -2.66 -25.05 -9.81
N LEU A 4 -1.63 -25.24 -8.97
CA LEU A 4 -1.38 -24.28 -7.91
C LEU A 4 -1.03 -22.97 -8.64
N CYS A 5 -1.97 -22.03 -8.69
CA CYS A 5 -1.73 -20.69 -9.20
C CYS A 5 -0.84 -19.98 -8.17
N TRP A 6 0.47 -19.98 -8.40
CA TRP A 6 1.40 -19.24 -7.55
C TRP A 6 1.18 -17.76 -7.85
N ILE A 7 0.70 -17.01 -6.85
CA ILE A 7 0.53 -15.55 -6.96
C ILE A 7 1.91 -14.99 -7.34
N SER A 8 2.00 -14.33 -8.50
CA SER A 8 3.24 -13.70 -8.91
C SER A 8 3.57 -12.51 -8.01
N LEU A 9 4.87 -12.22 -7.89
CA LEU A 9 5.37 -11.14 -7.03
C LEU A 9 4.64 -9.79 -7.23
N PRO A 10 4.32 -9.33 -8.46
CA PRO A 10 3.55 -8.11 -8.69
C PRO A 10 2.19 -8.08 -7.97
N GLU A 11 1.48 -9.20 -7.96
CA GLU A 11 0.16 -9.37 -7.36
C GLU A 11 0.24 -9.30 -5.83
N ILE A 12 1.30 -9.84 -5.23
CA ILE A 12 1.56 -9.69 -3.78
C ILE A 12 1.74 -8.21 -3.43
N GLY A 13 2.54 -7.48 -4.21
CA GLY A 13 2.77 -6.05 -3.99
C GLY A 13 1.48 -5.23 -4.04
N TYR A 14 0.58 -5.55 -4.98
CA TYR A 14 -0.73 -4.90 -5.09
C TYR A 14 -1.65 -5.21 -3.90
N ILE A 15 -1.72 -6.48 -3.47
CA ILE A 15 -2.51 -6.90 -2.29
C ILE A 15 -2.01 -6.20 -1.02
N VAL A 16 -0.68 -6.16 -0.83
CA VAL A 16 -0.06 -5.45 0.30
C VAL A 16 -0.37 -3.95 0.22
N GLY A 17 -0.32 -3.36 -0.97
CA GLY A 17 -0.69 -1.97 -1.21
C GLY A 17 -2.12 -1.65 -0.73
N ILE A 18 -3.09 -2.45 -1.16
CA ILE A 18 -4.50 -2.31 -0.75
C ILE A 18 -4.65 -2.51 0.76
N ALA A 19 -4.01 -3.53 1.33
CA ALA A 19 -4.09 -3.81 2.77
C ALA A 19 -3.58 -2.62 3.59
N VAL A 20 -2.43 -2.05 3.22
CA VAL A 20 -1.84 -0.89 3.91
C VAL A 20 -2.75 0.34 3.85
N ILE A 21 -3.44 0.58 2.73
CA ILE A 21 -4.42 1.68 2.63
C ILE A 21 -5.59 1.45 3.59
N ILE A 22 -6.20 0.26 3.57
CA ILE A 22 -7.37 -0.05 4.41
C ILE A 22 -7.01 0.00 5.90
N PHE A 23 -5.91 -0.65 6.30
CA PHE A 23 -5.47 -0.67 7.69
C PHE A 23 -4.96 0.71 8.15
N GLY A 24 -4.25 1.44 7.29
CA GLY A 24 -3.77 2.79 7.60
C GLY A 24 -4.92 3.78 7.82
N ILE A 25 -5.93 3.77 6.94
CA ILE A 25 -7.09 4.66 7.08
C ILE A 25 -7.93 4.29 8.31
N THR A 26 -8.14 3.00 8.57
CA THR A 26 -8.89 2.57 9.77
C THR A 26 -8.16 2.95 11.05
N ALA A 27 -6.84 2.79 11.12
CA ALA A 27 -6.01 3.22 12.25
C ALA A 27 -6.10 4.74 12.48
N VAL A 28 -5.99 5.57 11.43
CA VAL A 28 -6.09 7.03 11.55
C VAL A 28 -7.50 7.46 11.97
N ARG A 29 -8.53 6.79 11.44
CA ARG A 29 -9.93 7.11 11.76
C ARG A 29 -10.26 6.80 13.22
N GLN A 30 -9.82 5.66 13.73
CA GLN A 30 -10.05 5.20 15.10
C GLN A 30 -9.21 5.96 16.14
N ASN A 31 -8.17 6.68 15.73
CA ASN A 31 -7.30 7.39 16.66
C ASN A 31 -8.04 8.54 17.39
N PRO A 32 -8.13 8.52 18.74
CA PRO A 32 -8.81 9.56 19.51
C PRO A 32 -7.95 10.82 19.73
N PHE A 33 -6.63 10.76 19.53
CA PHE A 33 -5.71 11.87 19.79
C PHE A 33 -5.59 12.87 18.62
N ILE A 34 -6.00 12.45 17.41
CA ILE A 34 -5.80 13.23 16.18
C ILE A 34 -7.05 14.05 15.87
N THR A 35 -6.88 15.35 15.60
CA THR A 35 -7.98 16.24 15.20
C THR A 35 -8.48 15.94 13.78
N ARG A 36 -9.70 16.37 13.41
CA ARG A 36 -10.27 16.09 12.08
C ARG A 36 -9.38 16.56 10.92
N GLY A 37 -8.76 17.72 11.03
CA GLY A 37 -7.85 18.24 9.99
C GLY A 37 -6.57 17.41 9.85
N GLN A 38 -5.98 17.01 10.97
CA GLN A 38 -4.80 16.14 10.96
C GLN A 38 -5.12 14.74 10.42
N LYS A 39 -6.33 14.20 10.66
CA LYS A 39 -6.75 12.91 10.09
C LYS A 39 -6.74 12.94 8.56
N ILE A 40 -7.21 14.04 7.95
CA ILE A 40 -7.20 14.20 6.49
C ILE A 40 -5.77 14.22 5.97
N LEU A 41 -4.89 15.00 6.61
CA LEU A 41 -3.47 15.06 6.24
C LEU A 41 -2.82 13.67 6.34
N TRP A 42 -3.06 12.94 7.43
CA TRP A 42 -2.53 11.59 7.60
C TRP A 42 -3.04 10.59 6.56
N ILE A 43 -4.33 10.64 6.21
CA ILE A 43 -4.89 9.80 5.15
C ILE A 43 -4.24 10.12 3.79
N LEU A 44 -4.06 11.41 3.47
CA LEU A 44 -3.37 11.83 2.25
C LEU A 44 -1.92 11.34 2.24
N THR A 45 -1.20 11.46 3.36
CA THR A 45 0.17 10.95 3.50
C THR A 45 0.23 9.44 3.27
N ILE A 46 -0.70 8.66 3.84
CA ILE A 46 -0.75 7.19 3.64
C ILE A 46 -0.92 6.85 2.16
N ILE A 47 -1.83 7.52 1.46
CA ILE A 47 -2.07 7.28 0.03
C ILE A 47 -0.82 7.61 -0.80
N VAL A 48 -0.20 8.77 -0.56
CA VAL A 48 1.01 9.20 -1.29
C VAL A 48 2.18 8.25 -1.03
N LEU A 49 2.43 7.89 0.23
CA LEU A 49 3.51 6.97 0.58
C LEU A 49 3.29 5.56 0.02
N ASN A 50 2.04 5.07 0.02
CA ASN A 50 1.69 3.79 -0.57
C ASN A 50 1.96 3.80 -2.08
N TRP A 51 1.59 4.88 -2.77
CA TRP A 51 1.84 5.03 -4.20
C TRP A 51 3.34 5.08 -4.53
N ILE A 52 4.14 5.84 -3.76
CA ILE A 52 5.60 5.87 -3.91
C ILE A 52 6.20 4.48 -3.67
N GLY A 53 5.74 3.76 -2.64
CA GLY A 53 6.17 2.40 -2.35
C GLY A 53 5.88 1.43 -3.49
N LEU A 54 4.68 1.50 -4.08
CA LEU A 54 4.32 0.73 -5.27
C LEU A 54 5.19 1.09 -6.48
N LEU A 55 5.43 2.39 -6.73
CA LEU A 55 6.30 2.83 -7.83
C LEU A 55 7.74 2.32 -7.67
N LEU A 56 8.31 2.41 -6.46
CA LEU A 56 9.63 1.86 -6.16
C LEU A 56 9.67 0.34 -6.30
N TYR A 57 8.61 -0.35 -5.86
CA TYR A 57 8.47 -1.78 -6.03
C TYR A 57 8.47 -2.17 -7.52
N TYR A 58 7.64 -1.52 -8.33
CA TYR A 58 7.59 -1.75 -9.77
C TYR A 58 8.92 -1.39 -10.46
N TYR A 59 9.56 -0.29 -10.08
CA TYR A 59 10.86 0.10 -10.62
C TYR A 59 11.94 -0.94 -10.30
N THR A 60 12.04 -1.37 -9.04
CA THR A 60 13.05 -2.37 -8.64
C THR A 60 12.77 -3.74 -9.26
N TYR A 61 11.51 -4.14 -9.40
CA TYR A 61 11.16 -5.43 -9.96
C TYR A 61 11.33 -5.48 -11.50
N TYR A 62 10.86 -4.46 -12.21
CA TYR A 62 10.83 -4.46 -13.69
C TYR A 62 12.01 -3.75 -14.36
N MET A 63 12.61 -2.74 -13.73
CA MET A 63 13.63 -1.89 -14.37
C MET A 63 15.05 -2.16 -13.88
N LYS A 64 15.25 -2.61 -12.63
CA LYS A 64 16.60 -2.82 -12.07
C LYS A 64 17.35 -4.02 -12.66
N ASN A 65 16.62 -4.97 -13.26
CA ASN A 65 17.18 -6.16 -13.90
C ASN A 65 17.13 -6.10 -15.44
N LYS A 66 16.93 -4.89 -16.01
CA LYS A 66 17.25 -4.59 -17.41
C LYS A 66 18.61 -3.90 -17.46
#